data_AF-A0A5C9BY36-F1
#
_entry.id   AF-A0A5C9BY36-F1
#
_cell.length_a   1.000
_cell.length_b   1.000
_cell.length_c   1.000
_cell.angle_alpha   90.00
_cell.angle_beta   90.00
_cell.angle_gamma   90.00
#
_symmetry.space_group_name_H-M   'P 1'
#
loop_
_entity.id
_entity.type
_entity.pdbx_description
1 polymer ?
#
loop_
_entity_poly.entity_id
_entity_poly.type
_entity_poly.pdbx_seq_one_letter_code
_entity_poly.pdbx_strand_id
1 'polypeptide(L)'
;MPSWQRIKLLPLKYRMDIPPLPADAFGDRFSLDELPLARPPAGYAVQMLDTDKLLDRLTGAFLPVRSEQLDGLFASFDAAYAAAQAWVKKHCQHPDDHRLAIVPASFDYLLNRHVLIYGVLCGQP
;
A
#
# COMPACT_ATOMS: atom_id res chain seq x y z
N MET A 1 46.44 -4.47 -37.59
CA MET A 1 45.02 -4.18 -37.27
C MET A 1 44.19 -5.35 -37.80
N PRO A 2 43.13 -5.86 -37.13
CA PRO A 2 42.44 -5.43 -35.90
C PRO A 2 42.71 -6.39 -34.71
N SER A 3 43.05 -5.94 -33.49
CA SER A 3 42.24 -5.35 -32.42
C SER A 3 41.07 -6.21 -31.94
N TRP A 4 41.34 -7.06 -30.94
CA TRP A 4 40.37 -7.82 -30.16
C TRP A 4 39.52 -6.85 -29.31
N GLN A 5 38.27 -6.60 -29.71
CA GLN A 5 37.35 -5.87 -28.87
C GLN A 5 36.78 -6.79 -27.79
N ARG A 6 37.29 -6.56 -26.57
CA ARG A 6 36.81 -7.06 -25.30
C ARG A 6 35.31 -6.81 -25.19
N ILE A 7 34.50 -7.88 -25.15
CA ILE A 7 33.08 -7.81 -24.81
C ILE A 7 33.01 -7.19 -23.40
N LYS A 8 32.59 -5.92 -23.33
CA LYS A 8 32.26 -5.27 -22.07
C LYS A 8 30.97 -5.91 -21.55
N LEU A 9 31.13 -6.84 -20.62
CA LEU A 9 30.08 -7.21 -19.69
C LEU A 9 29.63 -5.93 -18.98
N LEU A 10 28.47 -5.39 -19.36
CA LEU A 10 27.84 -4.28 -18.66
C LEU A 10 27.50 -4.74 -17.23
N PRO A 11 27.83 -3.97 -16.19
CA PRO A 11 27.59 -4.39 -14.82
C PRO A 11 26.10 -4.44 -14.52
N LEU A 12 25.67 -5.61 -14.05
CA LEU A 12 24.38 -5.94 -13.50
C LEU A 12 24.19 -5.22 -12.14
N LYS A 13 23.93 -3.91 -12.12
CA LYS A 13 23.78 -3.17 -10.85
C LYS A 13 23.07 -1.82 -10.99
N TYR A 14 21.79 -1.85 -11.33
CA TYR A 14 20.85 -0.81 -10.90
C TYR A 14 19.66 -1.51 -10.23
N ARG A 15 19.88 -2.05 -9.03
CA ARG A 15 18.81 -1.95 -8.03
C ARG A 15 18.73 -0.46 -7.74
N MET A 16 17.83 0.24 -8.43
CA MET A 16 17.41 1.56 -8.01
C MET A 16 16.84 1.36 -6.62
N ASP A 17 17.60 1.71 -5.58
CA ASP A 17 17.02 1.94 -4.26
C ASP A 17 16.05 3.09 -4.46
N ILE A 18 14.78 2.77 -4.71
CA ILE A 18 13.73 3.76 -4.87
C ILE A 18 13.78 4.61 -3.59
N PRO A 19 14.03 5.93 -3.71
CA PRO A 19 14.11 6.80 -2.54
C PRO A 19 12.77 6.77 -1.78
N PRO A 20 12.73 7.26 -0.53
CA PRO A 20 11.47 7.46 0.13
C PRO A 20 10.48 8.21 -0.75
N LEU A 21 9.28 7.64 -0.88
CA LEU A 21 8.18 8.31 -1.54
C LEU A 21 7.86 9.62 -0.79
N PRO A 22 7.20 10.59 -1.44
CA PRO A 22 6.61 11.75 -0.78
C PRO A 22 5.71 11.34 0.39
N ALA A 23 5.64 12.17 1.45
CA ALA A 23 4.88 11.86 2.66
C ALA A 23 3.36 11.70 2.42
N ASP A 24 2.87 12.29 1.33
CA ASP A 24 1.49 12.29 0.84
C ASP A 24 1.25 11.28 -0.30
N ALA A 25 2.25 10.44 -0.64
CA ALA A 25 2.15 9.51 -1.77
C ALA A 25 0.95 8.55 -1.69
N PHE A 26 0.48 8.23 -0.48
CA PHE A 26 -0.65 7.35 -0.24
C PHE A 26 -1.88 8.09 0.29
N GLY A 27 -1.95 9.40 0.05
CA GLY A 27 -2.92 10.33 0.65
C GLY A 27 -2.32 11.13 1.80
N ASP A 28 -3.03 12.19 2.20
CA ASP A 28 -2.62 13.05 3.30
C ASP A 28 -2.54 12.28 4.62
N ARG A 29 -1.58 12.65 5.46
CA ARG A 29 -1.50 12.12 6.82
C ARG A 29 -2.70 12.61 7.64
N PHE A 30 -3.33 11.69 8.36
CA PHE A 30 -4.45 11.99 9.26
C PHE A 30 -4.33 11.23 10.58
N SER A 31 -4.96 11.76 11.62
CA SER A 31 -5.12 11.09 12.91
C SER A 31 -6.53 10.54 13.03
N LEU A 32 -6.68 9.27 13.44
CA LEU A 32 -8.00 8.64 13.60
C LEU A 32 -8.94 9.40 14.56
N ASP A 33 -8.39 9.99 15.62
CA ASP A 33 -9.16 10.72 16.64
C ASP A 33 -9.67 12.09 16.16
N GLU A 34 -9.09 12.63 15.09
CA GLU A 34 -9.43 13.94 14.52
C GLU A 34 -10.45 13.82 13.37
N LEU A 35 -10.72 12.60 12.90
CA LEU A 35 -11.65 12.38 11.82
C LEU A 35 -13.10 12.41 12.33
N PRO A 36 -14.02 13.11 11.65
CA PRO A 36 -15.44 13.15 12.00
C PRO A 36 -16.13 11.84 11.59
N LEU A 37 -15.76 10.73 12.23
CA LEU A 37 -16.24 9.39 11.87
C LEU A 37 -17.49 9.04 12.65
N ALA A 38 -18.49 8.50 11.95
CA ALA A 38 -19.70 7.97 12.57
C ALA A 38 -19.43 6.73 13.45
N ARG A 39 -18.28 6.07 13.26
CA ARG A 39 -17.83 4.92 14.04
C ARG A 39 -16.34 5.04 14.33
N PRO A 40 -15.88 4.66 15.53
CA PRO A 40 -14.46 4.69 15.84
C PRO A 40 -13.72 3.68 14.93
N PRO A 41 -12.70 4.15 14.20
CA PRO A 41 -11.82 3.27 13.42
C PRO A 41 -10.97 2.45 14.39
N ALA A 42 -10.62 1.22 13.98
CA ALA A 42 -9.71 0.39 14.76
C ALA A 42 -8.25 0.57 14.34
N GLY A 43 -8.00 1.13 13.15
CA GLY A 43 -6.66 1.33 12.63
C GLY A 43 -6.64 1.92 11.23
N TYR A 44 -5.48 1.78 10.60
CA TYR A 44 -5.20 2.21 9.23
C TYR A 44 -5.10 0.97 8.34
N ALA A 45 -5.56 1.05 7.09
CA ALA A 45 -5.38 0.00 6.10
C ALA A 45 -4.75 0.58 4.81
N VAL A 46 -3.95 -0.22 4.11
CA VAL A 46 -3.45 0.13 2.78
C VAL A 46 -4.39 -0.51 1.76
N GLN A 47 -5.17 0.29 1.06
CA GLN A 47 -6.10 -0.13 0.02
C GLN A 47 -5.43 -0.05 -1.36
N MET A 48 -5.69 -1.04 -2.20
CA MET A 48 -5.45 -0.90 -3.64
C MET A 48 -6.66 -0.23 -4.28
N LEU A 49 -6.43 0.95 -4.87
CA LEU A 49 -7.47 1.75 -5.52
C LEU A 49 -8.18 0.94 -6.61
N ASP A 50 -9.44 1.26 -6.84
CA ASP A 50 -10.34 0.59 -7.79
C ASP A 50 -10.64 -0.88 -7.46
N THR A 51 -10.22 -1.36 -6.28
CA THR A 51 -10.46 -2.72 -5.82
C THR A 51 -10.99 -2.75 -4.40
N ASP A 52 -11.55 -3.89 -4.01
CA ASP A 52 -11.94 -4.22 -2.65
C ASP A 52 -10.80 -4.90 -1.87
N LYS A 53 -9.52 -4.65 -2.22
CA LYS A 53 -8.38 -5.35 -1.63
C LYS A 53 -7.58 -4.48 -0.68
N LEU A 54 -7.15 -5.08 0.43
CA LEU A 54 -6.24 -4.49 1.40
C LEU A 54 -4.92 -5.25 1.43
N LEU A 55 -3.84 -4.54 1.73
CA LEU A 55 -2.54 -5.13 1.98
C LEU A 55 -2.61 -5.90 3.30
N ASP A 56 -2.39 -7.20 3.22
CA ASP A 56 -2.23 -8.06 4.37
C ASP A 56 -0.85 -7.83 5.01
N ARG A 57 -0.82 -7.52 6.30
CA ARG A 57 0.42 -7.16 7.01
C ARG A 57 1.37 -8.34 7.22
N LEU A 58 0.84 -9.57 7.19
CA LEU A 58 1.62 -10.78 7.46
C LEU A 58 2.34 -11.27 6.21
N THR A 59 1.64 -11.26 5.07
CA THR A 59 2.12 -11.82 3.80
C THR A 59 2.63 -10.75 2.84
N GLY A 60 2.21 -9.49 3.00
CA GLY A 60 2.47 -8.42 2.05
C GLY A 60 1.73 -8.59 0.72
N ALA A 61 0.69 -9.43 0.69
CA ALA A 61 -0.18 -9.62 -0.47
C ALA A 61 -1.47 -8.80 -0.34
N PHE A 62 -2.09 -8.47 -1.47
CA PHE A 62 -3.41 -7.83 -1.46
C PHE A 62 -4.52 -8.88 -1.45
N LEU A 63 -5.29 -8.91 -0.37
CA LEU A 63 -6.42 -9.83 -0.18
C LEU A 63 -7.75 -9.07 -0.20
N PRO A 64 -8.85 -9.68 -0.69
CA PRO A 64 -10.17 -9.07 -0.61
C PRO A 64 -10.55 -8.75 0.85
N VAL A 65 -11.23 -7.62 1.05
CA VAL A 65 -11.74 -7.14 2.36
C VAL A 65 -12.57 -8.20 3.10
N ARG A 66 -13.23 -9.08 2.33
CA ARG A 66 -14.08 -10.18 2.83
C ARG A 66 -13.31 -11.48 3.11
N SER A 67 -12.00 -11.51 2.90
CA SER A 67 -11.19 -12.68 3.20
C SER A 67 -11.05 -12.84 4.71
N GLU A 68 -11.39 -14.02 5.23
CA GLU A 68 -11.23 -14.34 6.66
C GLU A 68 -9.77 -14.38 7.11
N GLN A 69 -8.85 -14.58 6.16
CA GLN A 69 -7.41 -14.67 6.41
C GLN A 69 -6.72 -13.31 6.36
N LEU A 70 -7.43 -12.26 5.95
CA LEU A 70 -6.85 -10.92 5.84
C LEU A 70 -6.59 -10.36 7.24
N ASP A 71 -5.37 -9.89 7.44
CA ASP A 71 -4.94 -9.09 8.59
C ASP A 71 -4.42 -7.73 8.07
N GLY A 72 -5.36 -6.82 7.81
CA GLY A 72 -5.11 -5.57 7.07
C GLY A 72 -5.02 -4.31 7.95
N LEU A 73 -5.08 -4.44 9.27
CA LEU A 73 -5.09 -3.31 10.20
C LEU A 73 -3.69 -3.01 10.76
N PHE A 74 -3.24 -1.79 10.49
CA PHE A 74 -2.03 -1.19 11.03
C PHE A 74 -2.38 -0.24 12.19
N ALA A 75 -1.56 -0.26 13.24
CA ALA A 75 -1.77 0.53 14.45
C ALA A 75 -1.49 2.04 14.28
N SER A 76 -0.76 2.43 13.23
CA SER A 76 -0.41 3.82 12.95
C SER A 76 -0.32 4.08 11.44
N PHE A 77 -0.49 5.35 11.05
CA PHE A 77 -0.28 5.80 9.68
C PHE A 77 1.15 5.47 9.22
N ASP A 78 2.15 5.69 10.07
CA ASP A 78 3.56 5.41 9.74
C ASP A 78 3.81 3.92 9.46
N ALA A 79 3.15 3.02 10.20
CA ALA A 79 3.25 1.58 9.95
C ALA A 79 2.62 1.20 8.60
N ALA A 80 1.44 1.76 8.28
CA ALA A 80 0.79 1.58 6.99
C ALA A 80 1.64 2.15 5.84
N TYR A 81 2.22 3.33 6.03
CA TYR A 81 3.11 3.99 5.07
C TYR A 81 4.36 3.16 4.77
N ALA A 82 5.04 2.67 5.82
CA ALA A 82 6.21 1.82 5.64
C ALA A 82 5.88 0.53 4.88
N ALA A 83 4.74 -0.09 5.16
CA ALA A 83 4.27 -1.29 4.46
C ALA A 83 3.93 -1.02 3.00
N ALA A 84 3.19 0.07 2.71
CA ALA A 84 2.86 0.49 1.36
C ALA A 84 4.14 0.80 0.56
N GLN A 85 5.06 1.57 1.14
CA GLN A 85 6.35 1.90 0.53
C GLN A 85 7.15 0.63 0.21
N ALA A 86 7.24 -0.32 1.13
CA ALA A 86 7.92 -1.59 0.90
C ALA A 86 7.28 -2.38 -0.26
N TRP A 87 5.95 -2.35 -0.36
CA TRP A 87 5.23 -2.98 -1.46
C TRP A 87 5.54 -2.32 -2.81
N VAL A 88 5.49 -0.99 -2.88
CA VAL A 88 5.80 -0.23 -4.12
C VAL A 88 7.23 -0.51 -4.58
N LYS A 89 8.19 -0.46 -3.66
CA LYS A 89 9.60 -0.75 -3.95
C LYS A 89 9.83 -2.14 -4.55
N LYS A 90 8.99 -3.10 -4.19
CA LYS A 90 9.11 -4.49 -4.61
C LYS A 90 8.38 -4.77 -5.93
N HIS A 91 7.26 -4.10 -6.21
CA HIS A 91 6.35 -4.48 -7.29
C HIS A 91 6.21 -3.45 -8.41
N CYS A 92 6.51 -2.16 -8.15
CA CYS A 92 6.33 -1.10 -9.12
C CYS A 92 7.66 -0.77 -9.81
N GLN A 93 7.63 -0.61 -11.14
CA GLN A 93 8.77 -0.11 -11.91
C GLN A 93 8.90 1.41 -11.78
N HIS A 94 7.76 2.12 -11.79
CA HIS A 94 7.66 3.54 -11.47
C HIS A 94 6.85 3.72 -10.20
N PRO A 95 7.33 4.51 -9.22
CA PRO A 95 6.63 4.65 -7.95
C PRO A 95 5.23 5.23 -8.12
N ASP A 96 5.01 6.18 -9.04
CA ASP A 96 3.71 6.83 -9.27
C ASP A 96 2.61 5.89 -9.80
N ASP A 97 2.97 4.67 -10.25
CA ASP A 97 2.02 3.68 -10.76
C ASP A 97 1.35 2.85 -9.64
N HIS A 98 1.63 3.13 -8.36
CA HIS A 98 1.32 2.21 -7.27
C HIS A 98 -0.17 1.99 -7.00
N ARG A 99 -1.04 2.97 -7.29
CA ARG A 99 -2.51 2.90 -7.05
C ARG A 99 -2.87 2.43 -5.63
N LEU A 100 -2.19 2.98 -4.63
CA LEU A 100 -2.38 2.62 -3.21
C LEU A 100 -2.85 3.85 -2.46
N ALA A 101 -3.72 3.67 -1.48
CA ALA A 101 -4.12 4.71 -0.53
C ALA A 101 -4.15 4.15 0.90
N ILE A 102 -3.79 4.99 1.88
CA ILE A 102 -3.97 4.67 3.29
C ILE A 102 -5.31 5.23 3.74
N VAL A 103 -6.14 4.37 4.32
CA VAL A 103 -7.52 4.68 4.68
C VAL A 103 -7.83 4.29 6.13
N PRO A 104 -8.74 4.99 6.83
CA PRO A 104 -9.23 4.54 8.12
C PRO A 104 -10.07 3.28 7.93
N ALA A 105 -9.79 2.26 8.73
CA ALA A 105 -10.47 0.98 8.65
C ALA A 105 -10.82 0.45 10.05
N SER A 106 -11.77 -0.47 10.08
CA SER A 106 -12.14 -1.23 11.26
C SER A 106 -12.38 -2.69 10.89
N PHE A 107 -12.48 -3.56 11.90
CA PHE A 107 -12.87 -4.95 11.71
C PHE A 107 -14.27 -5.16 12.31
N ASP A 108 -15.18 -5.68 11.49
CA ASP A 108 -16.51 -6.05 11.94
C ASP A 108 -16.50 -7.50 12.41
N TYR A 109 -16.49 -7.69 13.73
CA TYR A 109 -16.48 -9.01 14.37
C TYR A 109 -17.79 -9.79 14.18
N LEU A 110 -18.91 -9.12 13.89
CA LEU A 110 -20.18 -9.81 13.62
C LEU A 110 -20.20 -10.38 12.20
N LEU A 111 -19.61 -9.66 11.25
CA LEU A 111 -19.55 -10.04 9.84
C LEU A 111 -18.23 -10.71 9.44
N ASN A 112 -17.31 -10.88 10.39
CA ASN A 112 -15.96 -11.44 10.24
C ASN A 112 -15.19 -10.88 9.04
N ARG A 113 -15.20 -9.54 8.88
CA ARG A 113 -14.58 -8.88 7.73
C ARG A 113 -14.09 -7.47 8.04
N HIS A 114 -13.16 -6.98 7.23
CA HIS A 114 -12.73 -5.58 7.30
C HIS A 114 -13.84 -4.64 6.80
N VAL A 115 -13.89 -3.43 7.35
CA VAL A 115 -14.79 -2.36 6.93
C VAL A 115 -13.96 -1.12 6.71
N LEU A 116 -13.96 -0.62 5.47
CA LEU A 116 -13.39 0.66 5.13
C LEU A 116 -14.36 1.76 5.55
N ILE A 117 -13.89 2.72 6.34
CA ILE A 117 -14.73 3.82 6.83
C ILE A 117 -14.78 4.95 5.81
N TYR A 118 -13.67 5.16 5.10
CA TYR A 118 -13.62 5.91 3.85
C TYR A 118 -12.80 5.11 2.84
N GLY A 119 -13.45 4.46 1.90
CA GLY A 119 -12.78 3.83 0.76
C GLY A 119 -12.85 4.74 -0.44
N VAL A 120 -11.72 4.97 -1.12
CA VAL A 120 -11.72 5.64 -2.43
C VAL A 120 -12.02 4.57 -3.48
N LEU A 121 -13.29 4.36 -3.77
CA LEU A 121 -13.71 3.70 -5.00
C LEU A 121 -13.83 4.81 -6.04
N CYS A 122 -12.92 4.88 -7.02
CA CYS A 122 -13.17 5.71 -8.18
C CYS A 122 -14.34 5.09 -8.94
N GLY A 123 -15.54 5.60 -8.69
CA GLY A 123 -16.67 5.37 -9.57
C GLY A 123 -16.36 6.09 -10.88
N GLN A 124 -16.15 5.35 -11.97
CA GLN A 124 -16.63 5.90 -13.23
C GLN A 124 -18.17 5.99 -13.10
N PRO A 125 -18.75 7.15 -13.44
CA PRO A 125 -20.18 7.41 -13.29
C PRO A 125 -21.07 6.42 -14.05
#